data_AF-A0A4Q4BW90-F1
#
_entry.id   AF-A0A4Q4BW90-F1
#
_cell.length_a   1.000
_cell.length_b   1.000
_cell.length_c   1.000
_cell.angle_alpha   90.00
_cell.angle_beta   90.00
_cell.angle_gamma   90.00
#
_symmetry.space_group_name_H-M   'P 1'
#
loop_
_entity.id
_entity.type
_entity.pdbx_description
1 polymer ?
#
loop_
_entity_poly.entity_id
_entity_poly.type
_entity_poly.pdbx_seq_one_letter_code
_entity_poly.pdbx_strand_id
1 'polypeptide(L)'
;DPAYNVTMGSAYLAQMAEEFGPSIALIASGYNAGPGRPRRWITEFGDPRRADVDVVDWIETIPFAETRTYVMRVAEGVVIYRAKLKGAVGPVRITEELKG
;
A
#
# COMPACT_ATOMS: atom_id res chain seq x y z
N ASP A 1 -16.77 11.06 -16.19
CA ASP A 1 -16.15 12.33 -15.78
C ASP A 1 -14.92 12.02 -14.94
N PRO A 2 -13.71 12.41 -15.40
CA PRO A 2 -12.47 12.21 -14.63
C PRO A 2 -12.51 12.80 -13.22
N ALA A 3 -13.12 13.98 -13.02
CA ALA A 3 -13.17 14.64 -11.73
C ALA A 3 -13.98 13.82 -10.71
N TYR A 4 -15.12 13.29 -11.14
CA TYR A 4 -15.96 12.41 -10.32
C TYR A 4 -15.22 11.13 -9.89
N ASN A 5 -14.50 10.48 -10.82
CA ASN A 5 -13.73 9.27 -10.51
C ASN A 5 -12.61 9.55 -9.50
N VAL A 6 -11.93 10.70 -9.62
CA VAL A 6 -10.88 11.12 -8.67
C VAL A 6 -11.47 11.35 -7.28
N THR A 7 -12.62 12.01 -7.16
CA THR A 7 -13.28 12.24 -5.87
C THR A 7 -13.64 10.93 -5.17
N MET A 8 -14.29 10.01 -5.89
CA MET A 8 -14.68 8.71 -5.35
C MET A 8 -13.47 7.86 -4.97
N GLY A 9 -12.45 7.80 -5.85
CA GLY A 9 -11.21 7.06 -5.59
C GLY A 9 -10.44 7.63 -4.41
N SER A 10 -10.36 8.95 -4.28
CA SER A 10 -9.68 9.60 -3.16
C SER A 10 -10.40 9.35 -1.84
N ALA A 11 -11.74 9.37 -1.83
CA ALA A 11 -12.52 9.03 -0.65
C ALA A 11 -12.29 7.58 -0.22
N TYR A 12 -12.28 6.64 -1.17
CA TYR A 12 -12.01 5.23 -0.87
C TYR A 12 -10.57 5.00 -0.39
N LEU A 13 -9.60 5.69 -1.01
CA LEU A 13 -8.20 5.64 -0.56
C LEU A 13 -8.04 6.20 0.87
N ALA A 14 -8.77 7.27 1.21
CA ALA A 14 -8.78 7.83 2.55
C ALA A 14 -9.32 6.83 3.59
N GLN A 15 -10.36 6.07 3.25
CA GLN A 15 -10.86 4.97 4.11
C GLN A 15 -9.78 3.90 4.33
N MET A 16 -9.03 3.52 3.28
CA MET A 16 -7.94 2.54 3.42
C MET A 16 -6.81 3.08 4.31
N ALA A 17 -6.47 4.36 4.18
CA ALA A 17 -5.44 4.99 5.01
C ALA A 17 -5.87 5.15 6.48
N GLU A 18 -7.14 5.47 6.74
CA GLU A 18 -7.70 5.51 8.09
C GLU A 18 -7.63 4.14 8.77
N GLU A 19 -7.93 3.08 8.01
CA GLU A 19 -7.95 1.73 8.54
C GLU A 19 -6.55 1.14 8.78
N PHE A 20 -5.67 1.25 7.79
CA PHE A 20 -4.37 0.57 7.80
C PHE A 20 -3.22 1.45 8.24
N GLY A 21 -3.46 2.74 8.47
CA GLY A 21 -2.44 3.72 8.79
C GLY A 21 -1.52 3.97 7.59
N PRO A 22 -0.24 4.33 7.82
CA PRO A 22 0.68 4.70 6.73
C PRO A 22 1.20 3.53 5.87
N SER A 23 0.82 2.28 6.17
CA SER A 23 1.33 1.09 5.48
C SER A 23 0.87 1.04 4.02
N ILE A 24 1.79 1.30 3.09
CA ILE A 24 1.47 1.17 1.65
C ILE A 24 1.10 -0.27 1.28
N ALA A 25 1.73 -1.28 1.90
CA ALA A 25 1.42 -2.67 1.61
C ALA A 25 -0.06 -2.99 1.90
N LEU A 26 -0.56 -2.56 3.06
CA LEU A 26 -1.95 -2.79 3.47
C LEU A 26 -2.94 -1.89 2.72
N ILE A 27 -2.61 -0.60 2.52
CA ILE A 27 -3.47 0.31 1.76
C ILE A 27 -3.65 -0.17 0.32
N ALA A 28 -2.54 -0.45 -0.38
CA ALA A 28 -2.58 -0.80 -1.80
C ALA A 28 -3.26 -2.15 -2.01
N SER A 29 -3.01 -3.13 -1.14
CA SER A 29 -3.69 -4.41 -1.20
C SER A 29 -5.18 -4.30 -0.87
N GLY A 30 -5.58 -3.47 0.10
CA GLY A 30 -6.98 -3.19 0.42
C GLY A 30 -7.72 -2.48 -0.71
N TYR A 31 -7.06 -1.53 -1.38
CA TYR A 31 -7.63 -0.81 -2.51
C TYR A 31 -7.88 -1.75 -3.72
N ASN A 32 -6.92 -2.62 -4.06
CA ASN A 32 -7.02 -3.52 -5.21
C ASN A 32 -7.89 -4.76 -4.92
N ALA A 33 -7.74 -5.36 -3.74
CA ALA A 33 -8.30 -6.69 -3.45
C ALA A 33 -9.48 -6.64 -2.45
N GLY A 34 -9.83 -5.45 -1.96
CA GLY A 34 -10.85 -5.19 -0.95
C GLY A 34 -10.29 -5.33 0.48
N PRO A 35 -10.71 -4.49 1.45
CA PRO A 35 -10.07 -4.40 2.78
C PRO A 35 -10.23 -5.67 3.62
N GLY A 36 -11.21 -6.53 3.32
CA GLY A 36 -11.36 -7.81 4.00
C GLY A 36 -10.16 -8.74 3.83
N ARG A 37 -9.41 -8.63 2.72
CA ARG A 37 -8.24 -9.46 2.45
C ARG A 37 -7.01 -9.08 3.27
N PRO A 38 -6.49 -7.84 3.27
CA PRO A 38 -5.38 -7.47 4.14
C PRO A 38 -5.69 -7.67 5.62
N ARG A 39 -6.94 -7.46 6.08
CA ARG A 39 -7.36 -7.84 7.45
C ARG A 39 -7.10 -9.31 7.74
N ARG A 40 -7.53 -10.19 6.84
CA ARG A 40 -7.31 -11.63 6.95
C ARG A 40 -5.82 -11.98 6.88
N TRP A 41 -5.07 -11.40 5.96
CA TRP A 41 -3.64 -11.66 5.82
C TRP A 41 -2.80 -11.18 6.99
N ILE A 42 -3.21 -10.11 7.69
CA ILE A 42 -2.62 -9.74 8.97
C ILE A 42 -2.76 -10.89 9.98
N THR A 43 -3.91 -11.57 10.02
CA THR A 43 -4.12 -12.71 10.92
C THR A 43 -3.38 -13.98 10.49
N GLU A 44 -3.21 -14.20 9.18
CA GLU A 44 -2.63 -15.42 8.64
C GLU A 44 -1.10 -15.35 8.51
N PHE A 45 -0.54 -14.20 8.16
CA PHE A 45 0.88 -14.00 7.85
C PHE A 45 1.60 -13.12 8.87
N GLY A 46 0.86 -12.53 9.83
CA GLY A 46 1.35 -11.50 10.73
C GLY A 46 1.10 -10.09 10.19
N ASP A 47 1.13 -9.10 11.09
CA ASP A 47 0.97 -7.69 10.73
C ASP A 47 2.29 -7.14 10.15
N PRO A 48 2.35 -6.75 8.87
CA PRO A 48 3.58 -6.32 8.20
C PRO A 48 4.17 -5.03 8.79
N ARG A 49 3.42 -4.32 9.65
CA ARG A 49 3.88 -3.12 10.36
C ARG A 49 4.81 -3.47 11.54
N ARG A 50 4.74 -4.70 12.04
CA ARG A 50 5.54 -5.11 13.19
C ARG A 50 7.00 -5.33 12.81
N ALA A 51 7.89 -5.27 13.81
CA ALA A 51 9.32 -5.46 13.60
C ALA A 51 9.70 -6.92 13.27
N ASP A 52 8.89 -7.88 13.73
CA ASP A 52 9.10 -9.31 13.59
C ASP A 52 8.48 -9.92 12.32
N VAL A 53 7.87 -9.09 11.46
CA VAL A 53 7.29 -9.51 10.17
C VAL A 53 8.07 -8.85 9.04
N ASP A 54 8.61 -9.66 8.13
CA ASP A 54 9.22 -9.16 6.90
C ASP A 54 8.12 -8.77 5.91
N VAL A 55 8.06 -7.50 5.55
CA VAL A 55 7.01 -6.98 4.66
C VAL A 55 7.17 -7.47 3.22
N VAL A 56 8.38 -7.80 2.77
CA VAL A 56 8.63 -8.36 1.44
C VAL A 56 8.07 -9.77 1.38
N ASP A 57 8.38 -10.61 2.35
CA ASP A 57 7.81 -11.97 2.44
C ASP A 57 6.29 -11.91 2.59
N TRP A 58 5.77 -10.97 3.37
CA TRP A 58 4.32 -10.76 3.50
C TRP A 58 3.65 -10.46 2.16
N ILE A 59 4.26 -9.59 1.34
CA ILE A 59 3.78 -9.26 -0.01
C ILE A 59 3.88 -10.48 -0.91
N GLU A 60 5.00 -11.20 -0.92
CA GLU A 60 5.18 -12.40 -1.76
C GLU A 60 4.23 -13.54 -1.39
N THR A 61 3.76 -13.57 -0.14
CA THR A 61 2.77 -14.54 0.36
C THR A 61 1.34 -14.23 -0.09
N ILE A 62 1.03 -13.00 -0.54
CA ILE A 62 -0.31 -12.65 -1.05
C ILE A 62 -0.67 -13.60 -2.21
N PRO A 63 -1.83 -14.31 -2.18
CA PRO A 63 -2.14 -15.34 -3.17
C PRO A 63 -2.45 -14.79 -4.57
N PHE A 64 -2.79 -13.51 -4.71
CA PHE A 64 -3.13 -12.90 -6.00
C PHE A 64 -1.91 -12.21 -6.62
N ALA A 65 -1.43 -12.75 -7.74
CA ALA A 65 -0.30 -12.18 -8.48
C ALA A 65 -0.57 -10.73 -8.92
N GLU A 66 -1.82 -10.42 -9.28
CA GLU A 66 -2.26 -9.06 -9.59
C GLU A 66 -2.04 -8.12 -8.39
N THR A 67 -2.50 -8.52 -7.20
CA THR A 67 -2.37 -7.69 -5.99
C THR A 67 -0.92 -7.52 -5.57
N ARG A 68 -0.07 -8.57 -5.68
CA ARG A 68 1.38 -8.44 -5.46
C ARG A 68 1.99 -7.38 -6.38
N THR A 69 1.69 -7.48 -7.67
CA THR A 69 2.15 -6.54 -8.68
C THR A 69 1.65 -5.13 -8.40
N TYR A 70 0.37 -5.00 -8.00
CA TYR A 70 -0.24 -3.72 -7.68
C TYR A 70 0.48 -3.03 -6.50
N VAL A 71 0.75 -3.75 -5.41
CA VAL A 71 1.49 -3.22 -4.25
C VAL A 71 2.87 -2.72 -4.67
N MET A 72 3.61 -3.51 -5.45
CA MET A 72 4.94 -3.11 -5.95
C MET A 72 4.89 -1.83 -6.80
N ARG A 73 3.91 -1.73 -7.71
CA ARG A 73 3.75 -0.55 -8.58
C ARG A 73 3.32 0.70 -7.82
N VAL A 74 2.46 0.56 -6.81
CA VAL A 74 2.08 1.70 -5.95
C VAL A 74 3.27 2.18 -5.13
N ALA A 75 4.05 1.27 -4.54
CA ALA A 75 5.24 1.63 -3.78
C ALA A 75 6.29 2.37 -4.65
N GLU A 76 6.55 1.87 -5.86
CA GLU A 76 7.39 2.55 -6.86
C GLU A 76 6.85 3.95 -7.19
N GLY A 77 5.55 4.04 -7.48
CA GLY A 77 4.88 5.28 -7.85
C GLY A 77 4.95 6.35 -6.74
N VAL A 78 4.70 5.99 -5.48
CA VAL A 78 4.69 6.94 -4.36
C VAL A 78 6.03 7.66 -4.21
N VAL A 79 7.14 6.94 -4.32
CA VAL A 79 8.48 7.54 -4.26
C VAL A 79 8.69 8.55 -5.39
N ILE A 80 8.33 8.16 -6.62
CA ILE A 80 8.48 9.02 -7.81
C ILE A 80 7.61 10.28 -7.68
N TYR A 81 6.34 10.14 -7.30
CA TYR A 81 5.42 11.27 -7.19
C TYR A 81 5.78 12.20 -6.04
N ARG A 82 6.28 11.70 -4.91
CA ARG A 82 6.79 12.54 -3.83
C ARG A 82 7.99 13.38 -4.29
N ALA A 83 8.91 12.80 -5.06
CA ALA A 83 10.05 13.53 -5.61
C ALA A 83 9.59 14.63 -6.59
N LYS A 84 8.64 14.31 -7.48
CA LYS A 84 8.04 15.29 -8.41
C LYS A 84 7.34 16.44 -7.67
N LEU A 85 6.54 16.14 -6.65
CA LEU A 85 5.81 17.14 -5.86
C LEU A 85 6.74 18.02 -5.02
N LYS A 86 7.83 17.48 -4.50
CA LYS A 86 8.84 18.24 -3.74
C LYS A 86 9.82 19.00 -4.64
N GLY A 87 9.88 18.67 -5.94
CA GLY A 87 10.89 19.21 -6.86
C GLY A 87 12.33 18.73 -6.57
N ALA A 88 12.49 17.72 -5.72
CA ALA A 88 13.78 17.17 -5.32
C ALA A 88 13.67 15.69 -4.97
N VAL A 89 14.71 14.91 -5.25
CA VAL A 89 14.78 13.50 -4.87
C VAL A 89 14.96 13.39 -3.35
N GLY A 90 14.01 12.73 -2.69
CA GLY A 90 14.11 12.37 -1.28
C GLY A 90 14.80 11.02 -1.07
N PRO A 91 15.05 10.63 0.19
CA PRO A 91 15.57 9.30 0.49
C PRO A 91 14.59 8.22 0.03
N VAL A 92 15.11 7.18 -0.61
CA VAL A 92 14.32 6.00 -1.03
C VAL A 92 14.33 4.99 0.11
N ARG A 93 13.19 4.84 0.79
CA ARG A 93 13.03 3.94 1.94
C ARG A 93 11.87 2.96 1.71
N ILE A 94 11.90 2.21 0.61
CA ILE A 94 10.76 1.39 0.16
C ILE A 94 10.22 0.49 1.27
N THR A 95 11.08 -0.21 2.00
CA THR A 95 10.66 -1.08 3.10
C THR A 95 9.90 -0.29 4.18
N GLU A 96 10.39 0.87 4.58
CA GLU A 96 9.70 1.73 5.56
C GLU A 96 8.36 2.24 5.03
N GLU A 97 8.26 2.59 3.75
CA GLU A 97 6.99 3.01 3.14
C GLU A 97 5.97 1.87 3.07
N LEU A 98 6.43 0.64 2.79
CA LEU A 98 5.59 -0.54 2.75
C LEU A 98 5.05 -0.87 4.15
N LYS A 99 5.88 -0.73 5.18
CA LYS A 99 5.50 -0.92 6.58
C LYS A 99 4.61 0.21 7.09
N GLY A 100 4.94 1.46 6.78
CA GLY A 100 4.27 2.64 7.31
C GLY A 100 4.91 3.18 8.57
#